data_AF-A0A4Y6IAY3-F1
#
_entry.id   AF-A0A4Y6IAY3-F1
#
_cell.length_a   1.000
_cell.length_b   1.000
_cell.length_c   1.000
_cell.angle_alpha   90.00
_cell.angle_beta   90.00
_cell.angle_gamma   90.00
#
_symmetry.space_group_name_H-M   'P 1'
#
loop_
_entity.id
_entity.type
_entity.pdbx_description
1 polymer ?
#
loop_
_entity_poly.entity_id
_entity_poly.type
_entity_poly.pdbx_seq_one_letter_code
_entity_poly.pdbx_strand_id
1 'polypeptide(L)'
;MKKLSQVSLSTVLLLAASAMALPQQALADEQITLGRTILLGIGDQGAKIPLLACRRSDAIKVKAERDLELEKVVVTFNNGKTKTIKFNRHLKKDETTDWRKFGYKRCVDKLEVFGNSDGSKAGVKVYGRK
;
A
#
# COMPACT_ATOMS: atom_id res chain seq x y z
N MET A 1 67.75 41.21 19.12
CA MET A 1 68.17 40.39 17.96
C MET A 1 66.94 39.66 17.40
N LYS A 2 66.71 39.77 16.07
CA LYS A 2 66.02 38.82 15.15
C LYS A 2 64.49 38.58 15.34
N LYS A 3 63.66 39.22 14.49
CA LYS A 3 62.86 38.69 13.32
C LYS A 3 61.61 37.88 13.72
N LEU A 4 60.38 38.38 13.52
CA LEU A 4 59.52 38.36 12.30
C LEU A 4 59.30 36.96 11.68
N SER A 5 58.10 36.40 11.87
CA SER A 5 57.31 35.50 10.99
C SER A 5 56.25 34.83 11.90
N GLN A 6 54.98 34.61 11.59
CA GLN A 6 54.27 34.59 10.33
C GLN A 6 52.78 34.56 10.74
N VAL A 7 52.03 35.62 10.47
CA VAL A 7 50.57 35.59 10.61
C VAL A 7 50.08 34.67 9.50
N SER A 8 49.70 33.43 9.85
CA SER A 8 49.25 32.45 8.88
C SER A 8 47.86 32.83 8.40
N LEU A 9 47.83 33.36 7.18
CA LEU A 9 46.68 33.91 6.44
C LEU A 9 45.71 32.80 5.94
N SER A 10 45.51 31.73 6.71
CA SER A 10 44.85 30.50 6.23
C SER A 10 43.52 30.17 6.92
N THR A 11 42.98 31.05 7.76
CA THR A 11 41.69 30.84 8.45
C THR A 11 40.56 31.66 7.83
N VAL A 12 40.60 31.82 6.51
CA VAL A 12 39.51 32.44 5.73
C VAL A 12 38.99 31.35 4.78
N LEU A 13 37.65 31.24 4.68
CA LEU A 13 36.84 30.22 4.00
C LEU A 13 36.68 28.89 4.77
N LEU A 14 35.55 28.72 5.46
CA LEU A 14 34.73 27.49 5.49
C LEU A 14 33.58 27.64 6.50
N LEU A 15 32.65 28.57 6.29
CA LEU A 15 31.47 28.76 7.15
C LEU A 15 30.17 29.05 6.39
N ALA A 16 30.04 28.61 5.14
CA ALA A 16 28.81 28.79 4.36
C ALA A 16 28.50 27.60 3.45
N ALA A 17 28.09 26.48 4.04
CA ALA A 17 27.44 25.39 3.32
C ALA A 17 26.41 24.71 4.23
N SER A 18 25.50 25.49 4.80
CA SER A 18 24.25 24.95 5.34
C SER A 18 23.41 24.45 4.17
N ALA A 19 23.62 23.17 3.85
CA ALA A 19 22.89 22.43 2.84
C ALA A 19 21.39 22.63 3.02
N MET A 20 20.73 23.06 1.95
CA MET A 20 19.27 23.05 1.85
C MET A 20 18.81 21.60 1.89
N ALA A 21 18.56 21.07 3.08
CA ALA A 21 17.76 19.86 3.24
C ALA A 21 16.31 20.25 2.93
N LEU A 22 15.97 20.27 1.63
CA LEU A 22 14.56 20.28 1.23
C LEU A 22 13.91 19.05 1.87
N PRO A 23 12.83 19.19 2.65
CA PRO A 23 12.07 18.02 3.06
C PRO A 23 11.53 17.40 1.77
N GLN A 24 12.13 16.28 1.35
CA GLN A 24 11.49 15.39 0.41
C GLN A 24 10.22 14.90 1.10
N GLN A 25 9.12 15.62 0.88
CA GLN A 25 7.79 15.09 1.13
C GLN A 25 7.68 13.88 0.21
N ALA A 26 8.01 12.71 0.74
CA ALA A 26 7.58 11.46 0.16
C ALA A 26 6.07 11.60 0.04
N LEU A 27 5.56 11.81 -1.18
CA LEU A 27 4.14 11.77 -1.47
C LEU A 27 3.70 10.38 -1.04
N ALA A 28 3.20 10.28 0.18
CA ALA A 28 2.59 9.06 0.68
C ALA A 28 1.42 8.82 -0.26
N ASP A 29 1.60 7.88 -1.19
CA ASP A 29 0.56 7.45 -2.11
C ASP A 29 -0.74 7.30 -1.30
N GLU A 30 -1.70 8.21 -1.52
CA GLU A 30 -2.84 8.33 -0.63
C GLU A 30 -3.63 7.03 -0.61
N GLN A 31 -3.70 6.39 0.56
CA GLN A 31 -4.43 5.14 0.75
C GLN A 31 -5.92 5.43 0.91
N ILE A 32 -6.76 4.68 0.19
CA ILE A 32 -8.21 4.68 0.37
C ILE A 32 -8.71 3.30 0.78
N THR A 33 -9.79 3.25 1.53
CA THR A 33 -10.50 1.98 1.76
C THR A 33 -11.42 1.74 0.57
N LEU A 34 -11.20 0.65 -0.15
CA LEU A 34 -12.14 0.19 -1.17
C LEU A 34 -13.30 -0.52 -0.48
N GLY A 35 -13.03 -1.38 0.50
CA GLY A 35 -14.11 -1.86 1.37
C GLY A 35 -13.67 -2.96 2.33
N ARG A 36 -14.66 -3.58 2.96
CA ARG A 36 -14.50 -4.64 3.95
C ARG A 36 -15.45 -5.78 3.64
N THR A 37 -15.04 -7.01 3.92
CA THR A 37 -15.88 -8.20 3.83
C THR A 37 -15.47 -9.22 4.87
N ILE A 38 -16.20 -10.33 4.95
CA ILE A 38 -15.92 -11.44 5.86
C ILE A 38 -15.76 -12.70 5.02
N LEU A 39 -14.61 -13.36 5.15
CA LEU A 39 -14.41 -14.72 4.67
C LEU A 39 -14.98 -15.70 5.69
N LEU A 40 -15.64 -16.74 5.20
CA LEU A 40 -16.15 -17.84 6.03
C LEU A 40 -15.13 -18.99 6.02
N GLY A 41 -15.16 -19.85 7.03
CA GLY A 41 -14.26 -21.02 7.10
C GLY A 41 -14.62 -22.17 6.15
N ILE A 42 -15.78 -22.10 5.50
CA ILE A 42 -16.31 -23.14 4.61
C ILE A 42 -16.92 -22.50 3.37
N GLY A 43 -16.35 -22.81 2.20
CA GLY A 43 -16.91 -22.52 0.88
C GLY A 43 -15.96 -21.82 -0.08
N ASP A 44 -16.02 -22.21 -1.36
CA ASP A 44 -15.15 -21.67 -2.42
C ASP A 44 -15.67 -20.35 -3.04
N GLN A 45 -16.63 -19.71 -2.37
CA GLN A 45 -17.28 -18.50 -2.88
C GLN A 45 -16.52 -17.24 -2.46
N GLY A 46 -16.25 -16.38 -3.44
CA GLY A 46 -15.63 -15.09 -3.20
C GLY A 46 -16.55 -14.17 -2.40
N ALA A 47 -16.04 -13.63 -1.30
CA ALA A 47 -16.74 -12.64 -0.50
C ALA A 47 -16.75 -11.29 -1.25
N LYS A 48 -17.95 -10.83 -1.59
CA LYS A 48 -18.16 -9.64 -2.42
C LYS A 48 -18.03 -8.37 -1.58
N ILE A 49 -17.43 -7.35 -2.17
CA ILE A 49 -17.41 -5.97 -1.68
C ILE A 49 -17.99 -5.10 -2.81
N PRO A 50 -19.27 -4.69 -2.71
CA PRO A 50 -19.82 -3.71 -3.62
C PRO A 50 -19.24 -2.32 -3.30
N LEU A 51 -18.87 -1.56 -4.34
CA LEU A 51 -18.52 -0.15 -4.19
C LEU A 51 -19.73 0.70 -4.59
N LEU A 52 -20.09 1.67 -3.74
CA LEU A 52 -21.22 2.57 -4.02
C LEU A 52 -20.92 3.58 -5.14
N ALA A 53 -19.64 3.80 -5.43
CA ALA A 53 -19.19 4.72 -6.46
C ALA A 53 -17.79 4.31 -6.94
N CYS A 54 -17.43 4.73 -8.16
CA CYS A 54 -16.07 4.53 -8.68
C CYS A 54 -15.03 5.05 -7.66
N ARG A 55 -14.10 4.17 -7.31
CA ARG A 55 -12.88 4.53 -6.59
C ARG A 55 -11.70 4.36 -7.53
N ARG A 56 -11.11 5.47 -7.97
CA ARG A 56 -9.90 5.43 -8.81
C ARG A 56 -8.72 4.95 -7.96
N SER A 57 -8.08 3.89 -8.40
CA SER A 57 -6.83 3.42 -7.84
C SER A 57 -5.94 2.78 -8.90
N ASP A 58 -4.64 2.74 -8.64
CA ASP A 58 -3.66 2.09 -9.51
C ASP A 58 -3.15 0.75 -8.95
N ALA A 59 -3.47 0.44 -7.69
CA ALA A 59 -3.06 -0.76 -6.98
C ALA A 59 -4.04 -1.11 -5.85
N ILE A 60 -3.97 -2.37 -5.40
CA ILE A 60 -4.65 -2.83 -4.19
C ILE A 60 -3.68 -3.41 -3.16
N LYS A 61 -4.11 -3.38 -1.91
CA LYS A 61 -3.48 -4.06 -0.78
C LYS A 61 -4.58 -4.69 0.07
N VAL A 62 -4.33 -5.86 0.63
CA VAL A 62 -5.27 -6.54 1.52
C VAL A 62 -4.72 -6.50 2.94
N LYS A 63 -5.59 -6.23 3.91
CA LYS A 63 -5.32 -6.32 5.35
C LYS A 63 -6.24 -7.37 5.97
N ALA A 64 -5.64 -8.27 6.74
CA ALA A 64 -6.36 -9.20 7.58
C ALA A 64 -6.81 -8.51 8.89
N GLU A 65 -8.10 -8.58 9.22
CA GLU A 65 -8.61 -8.16 10.53
C GLU A 65 -8.65 -9.34 11.54
N ARG A 66 -8.46 -10.57 11.04
CA ARG A 66 -8.23 -11.84 11.76
C ARG A 66 -7.43 -12.78 10.87
N ASP A 67 -6.85 -13.81 11.47
CA ASP A 67 -6.06 -14.85 10.80
C ASP A 67 -6.86 -15.52 9.67
N LEU A 68 -6.23 -15.66 8.50
CA LEU A 68 -6.85 -16.24 7.29
C LEU A 68 -5.81 -16.72 6.28
N GLU A 69 -6.25 -17.59 5.38
CA GLU A 69 -5.55 -17.95 4.15
C GLU A 69 -6.10 -17.12 2.98
N LEU A 70 -5.28 -16.24 2.41
CA LEU A 70 -5.66 -15.37 1.29
C LEU A 70 -5.23 -16.00 -0.04
N GLU A 71 -6.19 -16.36 -0.88
CA GLU A 71 -5.91 -16.93 -2.20
C GLU A 71 -5.75 -15.85 -3.27
N LYS A 72 -6.82 -15.09 -3.53
CA LYS A 72 -6.88 -14.12 -4.63
C LYS A 72 -7.91 -13.04 -4.38
N VAL A 73 -7.73 -11.91 -5.07
CA VAL A 73 -8.74 -10.87 -5.22
C VAL A 73 -9.06 -10.70 -6.70
N VAL A 74 -10.34 -10.76 -7.04
CA VAL A 74 -10.84 -10.41 -8.38
C VAL A 74 -11.33 -8.97 -8.33
N VAL A 75 -10.72 -8.13 -9.15
CA VAL A 75 -11.07 -6.71 -9.28
C VAL A 75 -11.83 -6.52 -10.59
N THR A 76 -13.05 -5.98 -10.51
CA THR A 76 -13.81 -5.54 -11.69
C THR A 76 -13.72 -4.03 -11.80
N PHE A 77 -13.39 -3.55 -12.99
CA PHE A 77 -13.31 -2.12 -13.30
C PHE A 77 -14.60 -1.63 -13.95
N ASN A 78 -14.80 -0.31 -13.98
CA ASN A 78 -15.99 0.32 -14.55
C ASN A 78 -16.27 -0.01 -16.03
N ASN A 79 -15.27 -0.51 -16.77
CA ASN A 79 -15.42 -0.97 -18.16
C ASN A 79 -15.75 -2.47 -18.27
N GLY A 80 -16.13 -3.12 -17.16
CA GLY A 80 -16.45 -4.55 -17.09
C GLY A 80 -15.24 -5.49 -17.12
N LYS A 81 -14.03 -4.99 -17.40
CA LYS A 81 -12.82 -5.84 -17.39
C LYS A 81 -12.51 -6.28 -15.97
N THR A 82 -11.99 -7.49 -15.84
CA THR A 82 -11.56 -8.05 -14.57
C THR A 82 -10.05 -8.24 -14.51
N LYS A 83 -9.47 -8.18 -13.32
CA LYS A 83 -8.09 -8.56 -13.04
C LYS A 83 -8.05 -9.43 -11.79
N THR A 84 -7.57 -10.65 -11.94
CA THR A 84 -7.32 -11.57 -10.83
C THR A 84 -5.90 -11.35 -10.31
N ILE A 85 -5.78 -11.13 -9.01
CA ILE A 85 -4.51 -10.94 -8.32
C ILE A 85 -4.38 -12.05 -7.29
N LYS A 86 -3.44 -12.97 -7.53
CA LYS A 86 -3.17 -14.09 -6.63
C LYS A 86 -2.18 -13.67 -5.53
N PHE A 87 -2.43 -14.13 -4.32
CA PHE A 87 -1.61 -13.89 -3.14
C PHE A 87 -1.10 -15.21 -2.55
N ASN A 88 -1.98 -16.23 -2.45
CA ASN A 88 -1.69 -17.58 -1.95
C ASN A 88 -0.79 -17.56 -0.70
N ARG A 89 -1.25 -16.90 0.35
CA ARG A 89 -0.50 -16.76 1.60
C ARG A 89 -1.41 -16.67 2.79
N HIS A 90 -0.92 -17.21 3.89
CA HIS A 90 -1.45 -16.96 5.21
C HIS A 90 -1.19 -15.49 5.62
N LEU A 91 -2.17 -14.90 6.30
CA LEU A 91 -2.08 -13.58 6.92
C LEU A 91 -2.58 -13.67 8.35
N LYS A 92 -1.74 -13.27 9.30
CA LYS A 92 -2.16 -13.09 10.69
C LYS A 92 -2.96 -11.80 10.85
N LYS A 93 -3.68 -11.70 11.96
CA LYS A 93 -4.37 -10.47 12.36
C LYS A 93 -3.46 -9.25 12.21
N ASP A 94 -4.02 -8.21 11.61
CA ASP A 94 -3.38 -6.93 11.33
C ASP A 94 -2.26 -6.94 10.28
N GLU A 95 -1.87 -8.10 9.74
CA GLU A 95 -0.93 -8.18 8.62
C GLU A 95 -1.53 -7.66 7.32
N THR A 96 -0.63 -7.19 6.45
CA THR A 96 -0.98 -6.68 5.13
C THR A 96 -0.15 -7.32 4.04
N THR A 97 -0.72 -7.40 2.84
CA THR A 97 0.02 -7.74 1.63
C THR A 97 0.83 -6.55 1.13
N ASP A 98 1.74 -6.79 0.20
CA ASP A 98 2.31 -5.73 -0.63
C ASP A 98 1.25 -5.12 -1.56
N TRP A 99 1.56 -3.94 -2.09
CA TRP A 99 0.77 -3.31 -3.14
C TRP A 99 0.85 -4.10 -4.45
N ARG A 100 -0.31 -4.48 -4.98
CA ARG A 100 -0.43 -5.16 -6.28
C ARG A 100 -0.97 -4.20 -7.32
N LYS A 101 -0.10 -3.81 -8.26
CA LYS A 101 -0.40 -2.80 -9.28
C LYS A 101 -1.33 -3.33 -10.37
N PHE A 102 -2.20 -2.46 -10.85
CA PHE A 102 -3.07 -2.68 -11.99
C PHE A 102 -2.38 -2.44 -13.32
N GLY A 103 -1.39 -1.54 -13.33
CA GLY A 103 -0.66 -1.05 -14.51
C GLY A 103 -0.90 0.44 -14.74
N TYR A 104 -2.12 0.90 -14.51
CA TYR A 104 -2.51 2.32 -14.56
C TYR A 104 -3.71 2.58 -13.64
N LYS A 105 -3.96 3.84 -13.33
CA LYS A 105 -5.04 4.30 -12.45
C LYS A 105 -6.41 4.18 -13.11
N ARG A 106 -7.32 3.41 -12.53
CA ARG A 106 -8.66 3.15 -13.09
C ARG A 106 -9.72 2.97 -12.00
N CYS A 107 -10.97 3.16 -12.39
CA CYS A 107 -12.12 2.99 -11.50
C CYS A 107 -12.29 1.52 -11.11
N VAL A 108 -12.09 1.20 -9.83
CA VAL A 108 -12.56 -0.06 -9.25
C VAL A 108 -14.05 0.08 -8.98
N ASP A 109 -14.82 -0.93 -9.39
CA ASP A 109 -16.29 -0.97 -9.30
C ASP A 109 -16.75 -2.10 -8.36
N LYS A 110 -16.10 -3.25 -8.43
CA LYS A 110 -16.40 -4.41 -7.57
C LYS A 110 -15.13 -5.17 -7.21
N LEU A 111 -15.11 -5.71 -6.00
CA LEU A 111 -14.07 -6.62 -5.52
C LEU A 111 -14.70 -7.92 -5.04
N GLU A 112 -14.03 -9.04 -5.30
CA GLU A 112 -14.35 -10.35 -4.73
C GLU A 112 -13.08 -10.93 -4.13
N VAL A 113 -13.12 -11.21 -2.82
CA VAL A 113 -11.99 -11.75 -2.06
C VAL A 113 -12.20 -13.25 -1.89
N PHE A 114 -11.20 -14.05 -2.25
CA PHE A 114 -11.22 -15.50 -2.10
C PHE A 114 -10.14 -15.93 -1.12
N GLY A 115 -10.49 -16.92 -0.30
CA GLY A 115 -9.67 -17.42 0.78
C GLY A 115 -10.55 -18.03 1.86
N ASN A 116 -9.91 -18.57 2.88
CA ASN A 116 -10.59 -19.23 3.99
C ASN A 116 -10.18 -18.59 5.30
N SER A 117 -11.12 -18.54 6.24
CA SER A 117 -10.82 -18.23 7.63
C SER A 117 -10.22 -19.46 8.30
N ASP A 118 -9.16 -19.30 9.10
CA ASP A 118 -8.60 -20.39 9.92
C ASP A 118 -9.57 -20.84 11.03
N GLY A 119 -10.49 -19.94 11.44
CA GLY A 119 -11.62 -20.24 12.31
C GLY A 119 -12.96 -20.19 11.56
N SER A 120 -14.04 -19.75 12.23
CA SER A 120 -15.36 -19.65 11.58
C SER A 120 -15.51 -18.47 10.61
N LYS A 121 -14.87 -17.32 10.91
CA LYS A 121 -14.99 -16.07 10.15
C LYS A 121 -13.72 -15.22 10.28
N ALA A 122 -13.29 -14.62 9.17
CA ALA A 122 -12.17 -13.68 9.14
C ALA A 122 -12.54 -12.39 8.42
N GLY A 123 -12.33 -11.26 9.09
CA GLY A 123 -12.56 -9.94 8.49
C GLY A 123 -11.42 -9.59 7.52
N VAL A 124 -11.77 -9.04 6.37
CA VAL A 124 -10.83 -8.59 5.35
C VAL A 124 -11.12 -7.15 4.99
N LYS A 125 -10.06 -6.34 4.89
CA LYS A 125 -10.13 -4.98 4.37
C LYS A 125 -9.26 -4.84 3.14
N VAL A 126 -9.84 -4.29 2.07
CA VAL A 126 -9.12 -4.02 0.83
C VAL A 126 -8.89 -2.52 0.71
N TYR A 127 -7.62 -2.16 0.59
CA TYR A 127 -7.18 -0.80 0.32
C TYR A 127 -6.91 -0.60 -1.17
N GLY A 128 -7.12 0.62 -1.62
CA GLY A 128 -6.71 1.13 -2.92
C GLY A 128 -5.66 2.21 -2.73
N ARG A 129 -4.85 2.41 -3.76
CA ARG A 129 -3.84 3.47 -3.81
C ARG A 129 -4.23 4.52 -4.84
N LYS A 130 -4.33 5.78 -4.43
CA LYS A 130 -4.95 6.82 -5.24
C LYS A 130 -4.23 7.11 -6.52
#